data_AF-A0A0F8Z4V7-F1
#
_entry.id   AF-A0A0F8Z4V7-F1
#
_cell.length_a   1.000
_cell.length_b   1.000
_cell.length_c   1.000
_cell.angle_alpha   90.00
_cell.angle_beta   90.00
_cell.angle_gamma   90.00
#
_symmetry.space_group_name_H-M   'P 1'
#
loop_
_entity.id
_entity.type
_entity.pdbx_description
1 polymer ?
#
loop_
_entity_poly.entity_id
_entity_poly.type
_entity_poly.pdbx_seq_one_letter_code
_entity_poly.pdbx_strand_id
1 'polypeptide(L)'
;MIRLLLSYSHLIQTEEASKIVQILKGDGAAILAVFIGAIIAATFMISIGDQINLETNTFTDENITVTVPAVNATLDVTGRELVTETSILNSTNASQTAVGLFLQTGTGTNGLLSVQLAANDTASGIVGNSVNLTYTYNPDGYISDSGGRAITLLILIFAALAILVFVVVVFI
;
A
#
# COMPACT_ATOMS: atom_id res chain seq x y z
N MET A 1 -65.18 -26.11 7.72
CA MET A 1 -64.65 -24.93 7.01
C MET A 1 -63.26 -24.50 7.54
N ILE A 2 -63.06 -24.31 8.85
CA ILE A 2 -61.76 -23.91 9.45
C ILE A 2 -60.61 -24.90 9.20
N ARG A 3 -60.86 -26.23 9.26
CA ARG A 3 -59.83 -27.26 8.96
C ARG A 3 -59.31 -27.22 7.51
N LEU A 4 -60.14 -26.79 6.55
CA LEU A 4 -59.75 -26.68 5.15
C LEU A 4 -58.83 -25.47 4.92
N LEU A 5 -59.07 -24.36 5.62
CA LEU A 5 -58.21 -23.16 5.57
C LEU A 5 -56.82 -23.41 6.20
N LEU A 6 -56.75 -24.14 7.32
CA LEU A 6 -55.48 -24.52 7.96
C LEU A 6 -54.66 -25.49 7.10
N SER A 7 -55.31 -26.42 6.41
CA SER A 7 -54.62 -27.34 5.49
C SER A 7 -54.07 -26.61 4.26
N TYR A 8 -54.77 -25.58 3.78
CA TYR A 8 -54.34 -24.80 2.62
C TYR A 8 -53.17 -23.87 2.96
N SER A 9 -53.18 -23.24 4.14
CA SER A 9 -52.06 -22.37 4.57
C SER A 9 -50.76 -23.15 4.78
N HIS A 10 -50.84 -24.40 5.22
CA HIS A 10 -49.66 -25.23 5.44
C HIS A 10 -49.02 -25.71 4.13
N LEU A 11 -49.84 -26.02 3.12
CA LEU A 11 -49.40 -26.40 1.78
C LEU A 11 -48.68 -25.24 1.06
N ILE A 12 -49.18 -24.01 1.20
CA ILE A 12 -48.55 -22.81 0.63
C ILE A 12 -47.16 -22.56 1.23
N GLN A 13 -47.00 -22.69 2.56
CA GLN A 13 -45.68 -22.54 3.21
C GLN A 13 -44.66 -23.59 2.75
N THR A 14 -45.08 -24.84 2.52
CA THR A 14 -44.17 -25.89 2.05
C THR A 14 -43.72 -25.69 0.61
N GLU A 15 -44.55 -25.09 -0.24
CA GLU A 15 -44.22 -24.85 -1.64
C GLU A 15 -43.25 -23.68 -1.81
N GLU A 16 -43.40 -22.61 -1.03
CA GLU A 16 -42.44 -21.50 -1.01
C GLU A 16 -41.09 -21.92 -0.40
N ALA A 17 -41.10 -22.70 0.68
CA ALA A 17 -39.87 -23.25 1.25
C ALA A 17 -39.12 -24.16 0.26
N SER A 18 -39.84 -24.97 -0.51
CA SER A 18 -39.26 -25.82 -1.56
C SER A 18 -38.59 -25.01 -2.67
N LYS A 19 -39.22 -23.91 -3.11
CA LYS A 19 -38.65 -22.99 -4.11
C LYS A 19 -37.37 -22.32 -3.63
N ILE A 20 -37.33 -21.88 -2.37
CA ILE A 20 -36.12 -21.29 -1.76
C ILE A 20 -34.98 -22.33 -1.69
N VAL A 21 -35.29 -23.57 -1.30
CA VAL A 21 -34.30 -24.67 -1.26
C VAL A 21 -33.82 -25.06 -2.66
N GLN A 22 -34.67 -24.99 -3.68
CA GLN A 22 -34.26 -25.23 -5.07
C GLN A 22 -33.34 -24.11 -5.60
N ILE A 23 -33.66 -22.84 -5.31
CA ILE A 23 -32.81 -21.69 -5.67
C ILE A 23 -31.41 -21.82 -5.02
N LEU A 24 -31.34 -22.30 -3.78
CA LEU A 24 -30.08 -22.52 -3.06
C LEU A 24 -29.27 -23.73 -3.55
N LYS A 25 -29.87 -24.69 -4.26
CA LYS A 25 -29.18 -25.93 -4.69
C LYS A 25 -28.50 -25.83 -6.06
N GLY A 26 -28.91 -24.89 -6.91
CA GLY A 26 -28.32 -24.63 -8.22
C GLY A 26 -27.61 -23.28 -8.24
N ASP A 27 -28.28 -22.27 -8.80
CA ASP A 27 -27.73 -20.93 -9.05
C ASP A 27 -27.32 -20.20 -7.77
N GLY A 28 -28.05 -20.38 -6.67
CA GLY A 28 -27.75 -19.76 -5.39
C GLY A 28 -26.45 -20.26 -4.75
N ALA A 29 -26.08 -21.53 -4.96
CA ALA A 29 -24.81 -22.06 -4.49
C ALA A 29 -23.62 -21.51 -5.30
N ALA A 30 -23.79 -21.37 -6.62
CA ALA A 30 -22.79 -20.79 -7.51
C ALA A 30 -22.54 -19.31 -7.19
N ILE A 31 -23.61 -18.52 -7.01
CA ILE A 31 -23.52 -17.11 -6.62
C ILE A 31 -22.83 -16.96 -5.26
N LEU A 32 -23.17 -17.79 -4.28
CA LEU A 32 -22.53 -17.76 -2.96
C LEU A 32 -21.05 -18.12 -3.03
N ALA A 33 -20.69 -19.13 -3.84
CA ALA A 33 -19.30 -19.55 -4.05
C ALA A 33 -18.47 -18.43 -4.70
N VAL A 34 -19.02 -17.74 -5.70
CA VAL A 34 -18.37 -16.57 -6.32
C VAL A 34 -18.18 -15.45 -5.31
N PHE A 35 -19.20 -15.15 -4.50
CA PHE A 35 -19.13 -14.07 -3.53
C PHE A 35 -18.05 -14.31 -2.47
N ILE A 36 -17.99 -15.53 -1.91
CA ILE A 36 -16.98 -15.92 -0.92
C ILE A 36 -15.59 -15.95 -1.57
N GLY A 37 -15.45 -16.57 -2.74
CA GLY A 37 -14.18 -16.68 -3.45
C GLY A 37 -13.61 -15.32 -3.83
N ALA A 38 -14.46 -14.41 -4.32
CA ALA A 38 -14.06 -13.05 -4.69
C ALA A 38 -13.62 -12.22 -3.47
N ILE A 39 -14.32 -12.30 -2.34
CA ILE A 39 -13.92 -11.59 -1.10
C ILE A 39 -12.56 -12.08 -0.61
N ILE A 40 -12.37 -13.40 -0.54
CA ILE A 40 -11.10 -13.98 -0.09
C ILE A 40 -9.97 -13.54 -1.03
N ALA A 41 -10.16 -13.67 -2.34
CA ALA A 41 -9.17 -13.30 -3.33
C ALA A 41 -8.84 -11.79 -3.28
N ALA A 42 -9.85 -10.93 -3.16
CA ALA A 42 -9.65 -9.49 -3.02
C ALA A 42 -8.85 -9.14 -1.76
N THR A 43 -9.15 -9.80 -0.64
CA THR A 43 -8.46 -9.54 0.64
C THR A 43 -6.97 -9.88 0.55
N PHE A 44 -6.61 -11.00 -0.06
CA PHE A 44 -5.20 -11.34 -0.29
C PHE A 44 -4.53 -10.41 -1.29
N MET A 45 -5.25 -10.03 -2.35
CA MET A 45 -4.74 -9.14 -3.39
C MET A 45 -4.43 -7.73 -2.88
N ILE A 46 -5.17 -7.21 -1.90
CA ILE A 46 -4.87 -5.90 -1.29
C ILE A 46 -3.47 -5.92 -0.67
N SER A 47 -3.17 -6.91 0.19
CA SER A 47 -1.87 -6.98 0.85
C SER A 47 -0.71 -7.20 -0.13
N ILE A 48 -0.92 -8.00 -1.18
CA ILE A 48 0.07 -8.20 -2.24
C ILE A 48 0.27 -6.91 -3.05
N GLY A 49 -0.83 -6.21 -3.35
CA GLY A 49 -0.81 -4.93 -4.05
C GLY A 49 -0.03 -3.86 -3.30
N ASP A 50 -0.24 -3.75 -1.99
CA ASP A 50 0.49 -2.80 -1.15
C ASP A 50 2.00 -3.11 -1.14
N GLN A 51 2.38 -4.39 -1.03
CA GLN A 51 3.78 -4.80 -1.08
C GLN A 51 4.42 -4.49 -2.44
N ILE A 52 3.73 -4.81 -3.54
CA ILE A 52 4.20 -4.52 -4.89
C ILE A 52 4.34 -3.01 -5.11
N ASN A 53 3.41 -2.22 -4.58
CA ASN A 53 3.48 -0.76 -4.66
C ASN A 53 4.72 -0.23 -3.94
N LEU A 54 5.01 -0.75 -2.74
CA LEU A 54 6.23 -0.42 -2.00
C LEU A 54 7.49 -0.81 -2.79
N GLU A 55 7.49 -1.98 -3.41
CA GLU A 55 8.67 -2.51 -4.11
C GLU A 55 8.93 -1.87 -5.49
N THR A 56 7.93 -1.23 -6.09
CA THR A 56 8.01 -0.75 -7.49
C THR A 56 7.90 0.75 -7.65
N ASN A 57 7.43 1.48 -6.64
CA ASN A 57 7.26 2.92 -6.71
C ASN A 57 8.19 3.68 -5.76
N THR A 58 8.49 4.91 -6.15
CA THR A 58 9.16 5.90 -5.31
C THR A 58 8.14 6.68 -4.51
N PHE A 59 8.51 7.11 -3.31
CA PHE A 59 7.64 7.89 -2.43
C PHE A 59 8.23 9.27 -2.20
N THR A 60 7.36 10.25 -1.99
CA THR A 60 7.76 11.61 -1.66
C THR A 60 7.21 11.94 -0.28
N ASP A 61 8.13 12.28 0.62
CA ASP A 61 7.77 12.87 1.90
C ASP A 61 7.82 14.39 1.76
N GLU A 62 6.76 15.06 2.20
CA GLU A 62 6.63 16.52 2.09
C GLU A 62 6.62 17.16 3.47
N ASN A 63 7.46 18.19 3.63
CA ASN A 63 7.48 19.06 4.81
C ASN A 63 7.66 18.28 6.14
N ILE A 64 8.50 17.25 6.14
CA ILE A 64 8.80 16.51 7.37
C ILE A 64 9.71 17.34 8.26
N THR A 65 9.35 17.50 9.52
CA THR A 65 10.15 18.27 10.47
C THR A 65 11.17 17.38 11.15
N VAL A 66 12.44 17.72 11.01
CA VAL A 66 13.57 17.02 11.66
C VAL A 66 14.48 18.00 12.36
N THR A 67 15.21 17.53 13.37
CA THR A 67 16.22 18.33 14.07
C THR A 67 17.57 18.20 13.37
N VAL A 68 18.22 19.33 13.09
CA VAL A 68 19.53 19.36 12.45
C VAL A 68 20.56 18.62 13.33
N PRO A 69 21.28 17.62 12.79
CA PRO A 69 22.29 16.88 13.53
C PRO A 69 23.51 17.77 13.85
N ALA A 70 24.42 17.26 14.69
CA ALA A 70 25.70 17.93 14.92
C ALA A 70 26.49 18.08 13.61
N VAL A 71 27.38 19.07 13.56
CA VAL A 71 28.32 19.25 12.44
C VAL A 71 29.12 17.96 12.22
N ASN A 72 29.22 17.54 10.95
CA ASN A 72 29.83 16.29 10.49
C ASN A 72 29.17 15.01 11.04
N ALA A 73 27.97 15.12 11.59
CA ALA A 73 27.11 14.00 11.91
C ALA A 73 25.97 13.87 10.89
N THR A 74 25.40 12.68 10.83
CA THR A 74 24.25 12.36 10.00
C THR A 74 23.05 12.00 10.87
N LEU A 75 21.86 12.26 10.35
CA LEU A 75 20.59 11.80 10.90
C LEU A 75 19.90 10.96 9.84
N ASP A 76 19.55 9.72 10.19
CA ASP A 76 18.76 8.85 9.32
C ASP A 76 17.32 9.38 9.22
N VAL A 77 16.82 9.50 7.98
CA VAL A 77 15.44 9.88 7.67
C VAL A 77 14.78 8.75 6.87
N THR A 78 13.44 8.81 6.72
CA THR A 78 12.67 7.75 6.06
C THR A 78 13.17 7.50 4.63
N GLY A 79 13.30 6.23 4.27
CA GLY A 79 13.71 5.81 2.94
C GLY A 79 15.10 5.21 2.90
N ARG A 80 15.31 4.35 1.90
CA ARG A 80 16.55 3.61 1.71
C ARG A 80 17.56 4.37 0.86
N GLU A 81 17.08 4.99 -0.21
CA GLU A 81 17.94 5.64 -1.21
C GLU A 81 17.27 6.92 -1.69
N LEU A 82 18.06 8.00 -1.76
CA LEU A 82 17.61 9.30 -2.21
C LEU A 82 17.53 9.30 -3.73
N VAL A 83 16.35 9.61 -4.27
CA VAL A 83 16.13 9.76 -5.71
C VAL A 83 16.34 11.21 -6.09
N THR A 84 15.64 12.11 -5.41
CA THR A 84 15.70 13.56 -5.66
C THR A 84 15.51 14.30 -4.34
N GLU A 85 16.44 15.21 -4.02
CA GLU A 85 16.23 16.22 -2.99
C GLU A 85 15.42 17.38 -3.58
N THR A 86 14.28 17.70 -2.97
CA THR A 86 13.40 18.77 -3.46
C THR A 86 13.59 20.06 -2.67
N SER A 87 13.67 20.00 -1.34
CA SER A 87 13.98 21.18 -0.51
C SER A 87 14.36 20.85 0.94
N ILE A 88 15.20 21.71 1.51
CA ILE A 88 15.50 21.77 2.96
C ILE A 88 15.18 23.20 3.40
N LEU A 89 14.10 23.39 4.16
CA LEU A 89 13.60 24.70 4.55
C LEU A 89 13.63 24.87 6.07
N ASN A 90 13.75 26.09 6.57
CA ASN A 90 13.52 26.39 7.99
C ASN A 90 12.05 26.82 8.24
N SER A 91 11.73 27.19 9.49
CA SER A 91 10.40 27.68 9.89
C SER A 91 9.92 28.95 9.16
N THR A 92 10.84 29.70 8.52
CA THR A 92 10.52 30.88 7.69
C THR A 92 10.52 30.58 6.19
N ASN A 93 10.54 29.29 5.80
CA ASN A 93 10.62 28.83 4.41
C ASN A 93 11.88 29.27 3.65
N ALA A 94 12.96 29.59 4.37
CA ALA A 94 14.25 29.89 3.75
C ALA A 94 15.01 28.60 3.49
N SER A 95 15.58 28.45 2.29
CA SER A 95 16.43 27.30 1.94
C SER A 95 17.66 27.24 2.83
N GLN A 96 17.95 26.04 3.35
CA GLN A 96 19.10 25.76 4.19
C GLN A 96 20.23 25.04 3.44
N THR A 97 20.06 24.77 2.14
CA THR A 97 21.11 24.12 1.34
C THR A 97 22.38 24.97 1.24
N ALA A 98 22.22 26.29 1.15
CA ALA A 98 23.32 27.25 1.18
C ALA A 98 23.97 27.42 2.57
N VAL A 99 23.34 26.86 3.61
CA VAL A 99 23.80 26.91 5.02
C VAL A 99 24.41 25.57 5.44
N GLY A 100 24.76 24.72 4.47
CA GLY A 100 25.54 23.51 4.74
C GLY A 100 24.75 22.26 5.11
N LEU A 101 23.42 22.27 4.93
CA LEU A 101 22.59 21.08 5.02
C LEU A 101 22.40 20.46 3.64
N PHE A 102 22.45 19.14 3.57
CA PHE A 102 22.18 18.39 2.35
C PHE A 102 21.68 17.00 2.70
N LEU A 103 20.87 16.41 1.81
CA LEU A 103 20.51 15.01 1.88
C LEU A 103 21.50 14.17 1.08
N GLN A 104 21.78 12.99 1.60
CA GLN A 104 22.63 12.01 0.94
C GLN A 104 22.11 10.60 1.18
N THR A 105 22.55 9.65 0.36
CA THR A 105 22.37 8.23 0.64
C THR A 105 23.60 7.71 1.36
N GLY A 106 23.43 7.11 2.53
CA GLY A 106 24.51 6.58 3.35
C GLY A 106 24.12 5.27 4.04
N THR A 107 25.02 4.73 4.85
CA THR A 107 24.71 3.58 5.70
C THR A 107 24.09 4.09 7.01
N GLY A 108 22.83 3.74 7.24
CA GLY A 108 22.11 4.09 8.45
C GLY A 108 22.58 3.31 9.67
N THR A 109 22.01 3.66 10.82
CA THR A 109 22.34 3.08 12.13
C THR A 109 22.11 1.56 12.19
N ASN A 110 21.20 1.05 11.36
CA ASN A 110 20.90 -0.38 11.23
C ASN A 110 21.85 -1.14 10.29
N GLY A 111 22.87 -0.48 9.72
CA GLY A 111 23.80 -1.08 8.76
C GLY A 111 23.25 -1.25 7.34
N LEU A 112 22.02 -0.77 7.08
CA LEU A 112 21.37 -0.77 5.77
C LEU A 112 21.56 0.59 5.09
N LEU A 113 21.36 0.66 3.77
CA LEU A 113 21.28 1.95 3.09
C LEU A 113 20.09 2.75 3.63
N SER A 114 20.29 4.05 3.85
CA SER A 114 19.26 4.97 4.31
C SER A 114 19.51 6.36 3.75
N VAL A 115 18.42 7.12 3.57
CA VAL A 115 18.52 8.56 3.30
C VAL A 115 18.94 9.25 4.59
N GLN A 116 19.92 10.14 4.49
CA GLN A 116 20.52 10.82 5.63
C GLN A 116 20.52 12.32 5.42
N LEU A 117 20.13 13.07 6.44
CA LEU A 117 20.42 14.48 6.56
C LEU A 117 21.82 14.65 7.13
N ALA A 118 22.70 15.33 6.40
CA ALA A 118 24.05 15.65 6.82
C ALA A 118 24.21 17.17 7.00
N ALA A 119 25.01 17.54 8.00
CA ALA A 119 25.37 18.93 8.28
C ALA A 119 26.88 19.09 8.17
N ASN A 120 27.37 20.01 7.34
CA ASN A 120 28.80 20.33 7.26
C ASN A 120 29.19 21.47 8.23
N ASP A 121 30.47 21.87 8.22
CA ASP A 121 31.01 22.91 9.10
C ASP A 121 30.30 24.28 8.98
N THR A 122 29.68 24.58 7.84
CA THR A 122 28.93 25.84 7.65
C THR A 122 27.55 25.84 8.31
N ALA A 123 27.04 24.68 8.74
CA ALA A 123 25.76 24.53 9.43
C ALA A 123 25.84 24.79 10.95
N SER A 124 27.01 25.18 11.49
CA SER A 124 27.23 25.31 12.94
C SER A 124 26.23 26.23 13.66
N GLY A 125 25.72 27.26 12.98
CA GLY A 125 24.76 28.23 13.52
C GLY A 125 23.31 27.73 13.57
N ILE A 126 23.01 26.58 12.96
CA ILE A 126 21.65 26.02 12.87
C ILE A 126 21.54 24.61 13.45
N VAL A 127 22.63 24.05 13.99
CA VAL A 127 22.60 22.76 14.71
C VAL A 127 21.59 22.81 15.85
N GLY A 128 20.78 21.77 15.97
CA GLY A 128 19.72 21.68 16.99
C GLY A 128 18.44 22.45 16.65
N ASN A 129 18.42 23.25 15.59
CA ASN A 129 17.18 23.83 15.08
C ASN A 129 16.36 22.79 14.32
N SER A 130 15.06 23.03 14.19
CA SER A 130 14.20 22.23 13.33
C SER A 130 14.20 22.76 11.90
N VAL A 131 14.30 21.85 10.93
CA VAL A 131 14.15 22.10 9.50
C VAL A 131 13.08 21.17 8.92
N ASN A 132 12.44 21.63 7.85
CA ASN A 132 11.49 20.87 7.07
C ASN A 132 12.18 20.32 5.83
N LEU A 133 12.03 19.02 5.60
CA LEU A 133 12.57 18.34 4.43
C LEU A 133 11.44 17.95 3.48
N THR A 134 11.69 18.10 2.19
CA THR A 134 10.88 17.48 1.13
C THR A 134 11.81 16.77 0.17
N TYR A 135 11.60 15.47 -0.02
CA TYR A 135 12.45 14.65 -0.89
C TYR A 135 11.71 13.41 -1.39
N THR A 136 12.20 12.87 -2.49
CA THR A 136 11.73 11.62 -3.10
C THR A 136 12.77 10.52 -2.85
N TYR A 137 12.31 9.36 -2.42
CA TYR A 137 13.15 8.22 -2.06
C TYR A 137 12.61 6.89 -2.59
N ASN A 138 13.52 5.92 -2.67
CA ASN A 138 13.19 4.51 -2.81
C ASN A 138 12.95 3.94 -1.40
N PRO A 139 11.80 3.32 -1.12
CA PRO A 139 11.52 2.72 0.19
C PRO A 139 12.35 1.44 0.41
N ASP A 140 12.30 0.90 1.62
CA ASP A 140 12.86 -0.41 1.91
C ASP A 140 12.17 -1.50 1.08
N GLY A 141 12.94 -2.43 0.52
CA GLY A 141 12.42 -3.46 -0.39
C GLY A 141 12.27 -3.06 -1.86
N TYR A 142 12.35 -1.76 -2.21
CA TYR A 142 12.33 -1.29 -3.60
C TYR A 142 13.30 -2.03 -4.53
N ILE A 143 12.81 -2.47 -5.68
CA ILE A 143 13.56 -3.18 -6.71
C ILE A 143 14.24 -2.15 -7.62
N SER A 144 15.57 -2.08 -7.57
CA SER A 144 16.36 -1.11 -8.35
C SER A 144 16.36 -1.39 -9.85
N ASP A 145 16.25 -2.66 -10.26
CA ASP A 145 16.18 -3.05 -11.67
C ASP A 145 14.80 -2.76 -12.28
N SER A 146 14.79 -2.08 -13.43
CA SER A 146 13.55 -1.78 -14.17
C SER A 146 12.85 -3.04 -14.70
N GLY A 147 13.60 -4.09 -15.05
CA GLY A 147 13.03 -5.36 -15.49
C GLY A 147 12.29 -6.06 -14.36
N GLY A 148 12.95 -6.16 -13.20
CA GLY A 148 12.36 -6.69 -11.97
C GLY A 148 11.05 -5.99 -11.60
N ARG A 149 11.01 -4.64 -11.60
CA ARG A 149 9.79 -3.89 -11.32
C ARG A 149 8.65 -4.21 -12.28
N ALA A 150 8.94 -4.31 -13.59
CA ALA A 150 7.94 -4.64 -14.59
C ALA A 150 7.36 -6.04 -14.36
N ILE A 151 8.20 -7.03 -14.03
CA ILE A 151 7.76 -8.40 -13.74
C ILE A 151 6.89 -8.43 -12.47
N THR A 152 7.29 -7.72 -11.42
CA THR A 152 6.53 -7.66 -10.16
C THR A 152 5.12 -7.10 -10.38
N LEU A 153 4.97 -6.06 -11.21
CA LEU A 153 3.65 -5.51 -11.56
C LEU A 153 2.75 -6.50 -12.33
N LEU A 154 3.33 -7.40 -13.14
CA LEU A 154 2.55 -8.41 -13.87
C LEU A 154 1.84 -9.40 -12.92
N ILE A 155 2.37 -9.62 -11.72
CA ILE A 155 1.76 -10.52 -10.72
C ILE A 155 0.33 -10.07 -10.41
N LEU A 156 0.10 -8.76 -10.21
CA LEU A 156 -1.23 -8.22 -9.94
C LEU A 156 -2.18 -8.42 -11.12
N ILE A 157 -1.68 -8.24 -12.34
CA ILE A 157 -2.47 -8.39 -13.56
C ILE A 157 -2.90 -9.84 -13.74
N PHE A 158 -1.99 -10.81 -13.58
CA PHE A 158 -2.32 -12.23 -13.69
C PHE A 158 -3.27 -12.68 -12.60
N ALA A 159 -3.11 -12.21 -11.37
CA ALA A 159 -4.02 -12.56 -10.28
C ALA A 159 -5.43 -11.96 -10.49
N ALA A 160 -5.53 -10.72 -10.95
CA ALA A 160 -6.82 -10.14 -11.34
C ALA A 160 -7.49 -10.92 -12.48
N LEU A 161 -6.72 -11.36 -13.48
CA LEU A 161 -7.23 -12.17 -14.58
C LEU A 161 -7.70 -13.56 -14.10
N ALA A 162 -6.99 -14.17 -13.16
CA ALA A 162 -7.38 -15.45 -12.58
C ALA A 162 -8.72 -15.37 -11.84
N ILE A 163 -8.97 -14.29 -11.10
CA ILE A 163 -10.27 -14.05 -10.44
C ILE A 163 -11.38 -13.95 -11.50
N LEU A 164 -11.14 -13.20 -12.58
CA LEU A 164 -12.11 -13.06 -13.67
C LEU A 164 -12.44 -14.41 -14.32
N VAL A 165 -11.41 -15.21 -14.62
CA VAL A 165 -11.59 -16.56 -15.18
C VAL A 165 -12.36 -17.47 -14.21
N PHE A 166 -12.03 -17.43 -12.92
CA PHE A 166 -12.75 -18.19 -11.89
C PHE A 166 -14.25 -17.86 -11.89
N VAL A 167 -14.60 -16.57 -11.91
CA VAL A 167 -16.01 -16.13 -11.97
C VAL A 167 -16.70 -16.67 -13.22
N VAL A 168 -16.08 -16.50 -14.39
CA VAL A 168 -16.65 -16.97 -15.66
C VAL A 168 -16.88 -18.48 -15.66
N VAL A 169 -15.91 -19.28 -15.18
CA VAL A 169 -16.01 -20.75 -15.15
C VAL A 169 -17.12 -21.22 -14.21
N VAL A 170 -17.39 -20.52 -13.11
CA VAL A 170 -18.48 -20.91 -12.19
C VAL A 170 -19.87 -20.64 -12.78
N PHE A 171 -19.99 -19.72 -13.74
CA PHE A 171 -21.26 -19.34 -14.38
C PHE A 171 -21.53 -19.99 -15.74
N ILE A 172 -20.59 -20.77 -16.28
CA ILE A 172 -20.73 -21.54 -17.53
C ILE A 172 -20.93 -23.01 -17.17
#